data_AF-A0A2H1GQ87-F1
#
_entry.id   AF-A0A2H1GQ87-F1
#
_cell.length_a   1.000
_cell.length_b   1.000
_cell.length_c   1.000
_cell.angle_alpha   90.00
_cell.angle_beta   90.00
_cell.angle_gamma   90.00
#
_symmetry.space_group_name_H-M   'P 1'
#
loop_
_entity.id
_entity.type
_entity.pdbx_description
1 polymer ?
#
loop_
_entity_poly.entity_id
_entity_poly.type
_entity_poly.pdbx_seq_one_letter_code
_entity_poly.pdbx_strand_id
1 'polypeptide(L)'
;MDGMRDLTFDNLELLLDLPVELKIMVAENFLFDIHLKVNAVRPRQGDRLITHHVVWVNEEEWAPFRVFAGMSPQTSSIAWKAFRDARTAGRIRIILDMEKHTINPSHWIPRSTATRPVPMRFFDEFTRLEATTPITMGTEHDEDERGFEVVVQRVSVVYDISPPIAPPQPGDNDRIISIRNEVLMDTSTTMNAPLFAAANEAITYGIHHPIPSPTIPTPYLTPLTPKGLWSLGNLLTHRARKIARHYQSEVHGTSRVWVENHVNSLNWISRVEKMKAEKAKADEEKAEEADDEYTDDEE
;
A
#
# COMPACT_ATOMS: atom_id res chain seq x y z
N MET A 1 3.21 -12.58 -19.50
CA MET A 1 2.85 -11.51 -20.47
C MET A 1 3.64 -10.26 -20.11
N ASP A 2 4.98 -10.29 -20.22
CA ASP A 2 5.86 -9.18 -19.80
C ASP A 2 6.41 -8.34 -20.97
N GLY A 3 6.15 -8.71 -22.22
CA GLY A 3 6.80 -8.12 -23.39
C GLY A 3 6.33 -6.71 -23.83
N MET A 4 5.43 -6.04 -23.11
CA MET A 4 4.95 -4.69 -23.47
C MET A 4 5.38 -3.59 -22.49
N ARG A 5 6.14 -3.93 -21.45
CA ARG A 5 6.55 -2.98 -20.40
C ARG A 5 7.73 -2.09 -20.79
N ASP A 6 8.44 -2.42 -21.87
CA ASP A 6 9.61 -1.69 -22.39
C ASP A 6 9.33 -0.91 -23.68
N LEU A 7 8.17 -0.25 -23.79
CA LEU A 7 7.98 0.76 -24.83
C LEU A 7 8.78 2.01 -24.45
N THR A 8 10.02 2.09 -24.93
CA THR A 8 10.81 3.33 -24.94
C THR A 8 10.03 4.43 -25.68
N PHE A 9 10.09 5.65 -25.15
CA PHE A 9 9.27 6.80 -25.56
C PHE A 9 9.40 7.23 -27.03
N ASP A 10 10.32 6.65 -27.79
CA ASP A 10 10.73 7.12 -29.12
C ASP A 10 9.75 6.76 -30.26
N ASN A 11 8.76 5.88 -30.03
CA ASN A 11 7.85 5.40 -31.09
C ASN A 11 6.34 5.52 -30.77
N LEU A 12 6.00 6.35 -29.79
CA LEU A 12 4.63 6.55 -29.33
C LEU A 12 3.67 7.08 -30.43
N GLU A 13 4.19 7.76 -31.46
CA GLU A 13 3.39 8.23 -32.61
C GLU A 13 2.82 7.07 -33.46
N LEU A 14 3.49 5.92 -33.52
CA LEU A 14 3.01 4.73 -34.23
C LEU A 14 1.69 4.19 -33.63
N LEU A 15 1.39 4.55 -32.38
CA LEU A 15 0.14 4.19 -31.73
C LEU A 15 -1.09 4.91 -32.34
N LEU A 16 -0.88 6.02 -33.05
CA LEU A 16 -1.94 6.76 -33.72
C LEU A 16 -2.51 6.00 -34.93
N ASP A 17 -1.73 5.16 -35.57
CA ASP A 17 -2.17 4.40 -36.75
C ASP A 17 -2.82 3.06 -36.39
N LEU A 18 -2.81 2.69 -35.11
CA LEU A 18 -3.44 1.47 -34.65
C LEU A 18 -4.97 1.49 -34.84
N PRO A 19 -5.58 0.34 -35.17
CA PRO A 19 -7.01 0.11 -35.01
C PRO A 19 -7.51 0.48 -33.61
N VAL A 20 -8.79 0.85 -33.51
CA VAL A 20 -9.40 1.31 -32.26
C VAL A 20 -9.29 0.25 -31.16
N GLU A 21 -9.43 -1.02 -31.51
CA GLU A 21 -9.36 -2.16 -30.60
C GLU A 21 -7.97 -2.24 -29.95
N LEU A 22 -6.91 -2.07 -30.74
CA LEU A 22 -5.53 -2.07 -30.22
C LEU A 22 -5.24 -0.82 -29.40
N LYS A 23 -5.80 0.34 -29.75
CA LYS A 23 -5.70 1.57 -28.94
C LYS A 23 -6.35 1.41 -27.57
N ILE A 24 -7.46 0.68 -27.48
CA ILE A 24 -8.10 0.37 -26.19
C ILE A 24 -7.17 -0.51 -25.36
N MET A 25 -6.62 -1.58 -25.93
CA MET A 25 -5.68 -2.45 -25.22
C MET A 25 -4.45 -1.69 -24.74
N VAL A 26 -3.89 -0.82 -25.57
CA VAL A 26 -2.75 0.05 -25.19
C VAL A 26 -3.14 0.96 -24.02
N ALA A 27 -4.29 1.63 -24.09
CA ALA A 27 -4.76 2.46 -23.00
C ALA A 27 -4.91 1.69 -21.69
N GLU A 28 -5.49 0.48 -21.73
CA GLU A 28 -5.69 -0.37 -20.56
C GLU A 28 -4.35 -0.87 -19.96
N ASN A 29 -3.35 -1.14 -20.79
CA ASN A 29 -2.01 -1.54 -20.31
C ASN A 29 -1.24 -0.39 -19.65
N PHE A 30 -1.61 0.87 -19.91
CA PHE A 30 -1.03 2.03 -19.24
C PHE A 30 -1.76 2.43 -17.95
N LEU A 31 -2.77 1.68 -17.53
CA LEU A 31 -3.48 1.92 -16.27
C LEU A 31 -2.77 1.18 -15.13
N PHE A 32 -2.26 1.94 -14.17
CA PHE A 32 -1.65 1.42 -12.95
C PHE A 32 -2.58 1.66 -11.76
N ASP A 33 -2.28 1.07 -10.61
CA ASP A 33 -2.90 1.53 -9.37
C ASP A 33 -2.39 2.93 -9.01
N ILE A 34 -3.17 3.68 -8.24
CA ILE A 34 -2.82 5.04 -7.81
C ILE A 34 -2.31 4.95 -6.38
N HIS A 35 -1.01 5.12 -6.20
CA HIS A 35 -0.38 5.09 -4.90
C HIS A 35 -0.34 6.49 -4.30
N LEU A 36 -0.77 6.57 -3.05
CA LEU A 36 -0.97 7.81 -2.32
C LEU A 36 -0.16 7.81 -1.04
N LYS A 37 0.41 8.97 -0.74
CA LYS A 37 1.08 9.26 0.52
C LYS A 37 0.38 10.43 1.20
N VAL A 38 0.32 10.43 2.52
CA VAL A 38 -0.23 11.53 3.30
C VAL A 38 0.83 12.12 4.23
N ASN A 39 1.00 13.43 4.15
CA ASN A 39 2.01 14.16 4.92
C ASN A 39 1.34 15.17 5.84
N ALA A 40 1.71 15.16 7.12
CA ALA A 40 1.52 16.32 7.98
C ALA A 40 2.54 17.40 7.60
N VAL A 41 2.10 18.63 7.38
CA VAL A 41 2.95 19.73 6.93
C VAL A 41 3.08 20.74 8.06
N ARG A 42 4.32 21.14 8.35
CA ARG A 42 4.62 22.10 9.41
C ARG A 42 3.82 23.41 9.22
N PRO A 43 3.13 23.92 10.26
CA PRO A 43 2.45 25.21 10.18
C PRO A 43 3.42 26.35 9.85
N ARG A 44 2.92 27.43 9.23
CA ARG A 44 3.72 28.65 9.05
C ARG A 44 3.97 29.30 10.42
N GLN A 45 5.01 30.12 10.51
CA GLN A 45 5.25 30.91 11.72
C GLN A 45 4.03 31.80 11.99
N GLY A 46 3.38 31.63 13.13
CA GLY A 46 2.13 32.30 13.50
C GLY A 46 0.86 31.45 13.31
N ASP A 47 0.90 30.38 12.51
CA ASP A 47 -0.20 29.44 12.39
C ASP A 47 -0.15 28.40 13.51
N ARG A 48 -1.32 28.06 14.07
CA ARG A 48 -1.47 26.98 15.05
C ARG A 48 -1.92 25.65 14.43
N LEU A 49 -2.41 25.66 13.19
CA LEU A 49 -3.07 24.51 12.57
C LEU A 49 -2.13 23.72 11.66
N ILE A 50 -2.02 22.43 11.94
CA ILE A 50 -1.32 21.45 11.08
C ILE A 50 -2.11 21.29 9.79
N THR A 51 -1.45 21.45 8.65
CA THR A 51 -2.03 21.18 7.33
C THR A 51 -1.68 19.75 6.91
N HIS A 52 -2.56 19.06 6.19
CA HIS A 52 -2.32 17.69 5.72
C HIS A 52 -2.40 17.68 4.19
N HIS A 53 -1.40 17.09 3.54
CA HIS A 53 -1.32 17.00 2.08
C HIS A 53 -1.37 15.54 1.66
N VAL A 54 -2.18 15.23 0.65
CA VAL A 54 -2.20 13.93 -0.02
C VAL A 54 -1.40 14.06 -1.31
N VAL A 55 -0.51 13.11 -1.58
CA VAL A 55 0.43 13.14 -2.69
C VAL A 55 0.27 11.86 -3.50
N TRP A 56 0.21 11.99 -4.82
CA TRP A 56 0.33 10.87 -5.74
C TRP A 56 1.81 10.54 -5.92
N VAL A 57 2.24 9.35 -5.48
CA VAL A 57 3.66 9.01 -5.41
C VAL A 57 4.18 8.23 -6.62
N ASN A 58 3.32 7.56 -7.37
CA ASN A 58 3.68 6.92 -8.63
C ASN A 58 3.18 7.70 -9.85
N GLU A 59 3.21 9.03 -9.79
CA GLU A 59 2.74 9.88 -10.91
C GLU A 59 3.54 9.62 -12.20
N GLU A 60 4.81 9.23 -12.09
CA GLU A 60 5.69 8.92 -13.22
C GLU A 60 5.25 7.65 -13.99
N GLU A 61 4.75 6.62 -13.31
CA GLU A 61 4.21 5.40 -13.93
C GLU A 61 3.02 5.70 -14.85
N TRP A 62 2.33 6.82 -14.60
CA TRP A 62 1.21 7.30 -15.39
C TRP A 62 1.61 8.21 -16.56
N ALA A 63 2.90 8.48 -16.75
CA ALA A 63 3.38 9.30 -17.86
C ALA A 63 3.00 8.71 -19.24
N PRO A 64 3.18 7.41 -19.53
CA PRO A 64 2.77 6.83 -20.81
C PRO A 64 1.28 7.01 -21.10
N PHE A 65 0.42 6.81 -20.09
CA PHE A 65 -1.02 7.05 -20.20
C PHE A 65 -1.32 8.50 -20.59
N ARG A 66 -0.70 9.47 -19.90
CA ARG A 66 -0.92 10.90 -20.16
C ARG A 66 -0.45 11.31 -21.56
N VAL A 67 0.70 10.79 -21.99
CA VAL A 67 1.20 11.04 -23.35
C VAL A 67 0.22 10.48 -24.38
N PHE A 68 -0.19 9.21 -24.25
CA PHE A 68 -1.16 8.57 -25.14
C PHE A 68 -2.50 9.32 -25.21
N ALA A 69 -3.04 9.71 -24.05
CA ALA A 69 -4.27 10.50 -23.95
C ALA A 69 -4.14 11.92 -24.54
N GLY A 70 -2.92 12.42 -24.70
CA GLY A 70 -2.61 13.75 -25.24
C GLY A 70 -2.33 13.79 -26.74
N MET A 71 -2.13 12.64 -27.40
CA MET A 71 -1.70 12.61 -28.81
C MET A 71 -2.75 13.12 -29.80
N SER A 72 -4.03 12.83 -29.57
CA SER A 72 -5.14 13.25 -30.43
C SER A 72 -6.47 13.30 -29.67
N PRO A 73 -7.50 14.00 -30.19
CA PRO A 73 -8.84 13.97 -29.60
C PRO A 73 -9.42 12.54 -29.50
N GLN A 74 -9.13 11.69 -30.49
CA GLN A 74 -9.62 10.31 -30.52
C GLN A 74 -8.95 9.46 -29.43
N THR A 75 -7.62 9.50 -29.33
CA THR A 75 -6.89 8.75 -28.28
C THR A 75 -7.24 9.27 -26.88
N SER A 76 -7.48 10.57 -26.74
CA SER A 76 -7.98 11.15 -25.48
C SER A 76 -9.32 10.54 -25.07
N SER A 77 -10.29 10.48 -25.99
CA SER A 77 -11.60 9.88 -25.73
C SER A 77 -11.49 8.40 -25.34
N ILE A 78 -10.66 7.64 -26.08
CA ILE A 78 -10.41 6.22 -25.80
C ILE A 78 -9.76 6.04 -24.44
N ALA A 79 -8.68 6.77 -24.14
CA ALA A 79 -7.93 6.63 -22.90
C ALA A 79 -8.77 6.97 -21.67
N TRP A 80 -9.49 8.10 -21.71
CA TRP A 80 -10.34 8.49 -20.59
C TRP A 80 -11.59 7.63 -20.44
N LYS A 81 -12.09 7.03 -21.54
CA LYS A 81 -13.12 5.99 -21.45
C LYS A 81 -12.56 4.73 -20.77
N ALA A 82 -11.40 4.24 -21.20
CA ALA A 82 -10.75 3.08 -20.59
C ALA A 82 -10.47 3.30 -19.10
N PHE A 83 -9.97 4.47 -18.71
CA PHE A 83 -9.79 4.84 -17.30
C PHE A 83 -11.09 4.78 -16.49
N ARG A 84 -12.19 5.37 -17.01
CA ARG A 84 -13.50 5.33 -16.33
C ARG A 84 -14.03 3.90 -16.22
N ASP A 85 -13.94 3.12 -17.31
CA ASP A 85 -14.41 1.74 -17.34
C ASP A 85 -13.61 0.86 -16.37
N ALA A 86 -12.28 1.01 -16.35
CA ALA A 86 -11.39 0.31 -15.43
C ALA A 86 -11.67 0.69 -13.97
N ARG A 87 -11.87 1.98 -13.67
CA ARG A 87 -12.24 2.44 -12.34
C ARG A 87 -13.58 1.86 -11.87
N THR A 88 -14.63 1.94 -12.71
CA THR A 88 -15.96 1.41 -12.36
C THR A 88 -15.93 -0.11 -12.17
N ALA A 89 -15.09 -0.82 -12.95
CA ALA A 89 -14.87 -2.25 -12.79
C ALA A 89 -13.96 -2.62 -11.60
N GLY A 90 -13.39 -1.64 -10.88
CA GLY A 90 -12.44 -1.88 -9.79
C GLY A 90 -11.07 -2.42 -10.24
N ARG A 91 -10.71 -2.24 -11.53
CA ARG A 91 -9.41 -2.61 -12.10
C ARG A 91 -8.29 -1.62 -11.77
N ILE A 92 -8.66 -0.39 -11.39
CA ILE A 92 -7.74 0.62 -10.84
C ILE A 92 -8.12 0.85 -9.39
N ARG A 93 -7.16 0.71 -8.50
CA ARG A 93 -7.31 0.97 -7.07
C ARG A 93 -6.64 2.28 -6.70
N ILE A 94 -7.21 2.96 -5.72
CA ILE A 94 -6.52 3.99 -4.97
C ILE A 94 -5.96 3.35 -3.70
N ILE A 95 -4.66 3.49 -3.50
CA ILE A 95 -3.91 2.82 -2.43
C ILE A 95 -3.27 3.89 -1.56
N LEU A 96 -3.71 4.03 -0.31
CA LEU A 96 -2.96 4.75 0.71
C LEU A 96 -1.79 3.86 1.15
N ASP A 97 -0.63 4.09 0.55
CA ASP A 97 0.51 3.21 0.62
C ASP A 97 1.46 3.63 1.74
N MET A 98 1.41 2.93 2.88
CA MET A 98 2.31 3.23 4.00
C MET A 98 3.76 2.83 3.71
N GLU A 99 4.05 1.99 2.72
CA GLU A 99 5.43 1.64 2.36
C GLU A 99 6.18 2.81 1.70
N LYS A 100 5.42 3.74 1.09
CA LYS A 100 5.97 4.98 0.51
C LYS A 100 6.25 6.06 1.57
N HIS A 101 5.96 5.78 2.84
CA HIS A 101 6.28 6.63 3.97
C HIS A 101 7.61 6.18 4.60
N THR A 102 8.69 6.91 4.32
CA THR A 102 10.02 6.64 4.93
C THR A 102 10.05 6.80 6.45
N ILE A 103 9.07 7.51 7.02
CA ILE A 103 8.89 7.76 8.45
C ILE A 103 7.39 7.65 8.75
N ASN A 104 7.03 7.34 10.01
CA ASN A 104 5.64 7.36 10.45
C ASN A 104 4.90 8.65 10.04
N PRO A 105 3.70 8.56 9.42
CA PRO A 105 2.87 9.70 9.02
C PRO A 105 2.63 10.76 10.12
N SER A 106 2.77 10.41 11.40
CA SER A 106 2.69 11.34 12.53
C SER A 106 3.72 12.48 12.47
N HIS A 107 4.83 12.29 11.76
CA HIS A 107 5.90 13.27 11.67
C HIS A 107 5.59 14.32 10.61
N TRP A 108 5.77 15.59 10.97
CA TRP A 108 5.63 16.68 10.03
C TRP A 108 6.81 16.78 9.06
N ILE A 109 6.53 17.20 7.82
CA ILE A 109 7.55 17.53 6.83
C ILE A 109 7.68 19.05 6.65
N PRO A 110 8.88 19.54 6.24
CA PRO A 110 9.04 20.93 5.83
C PRO A 110 8.13 21.27 4.63
N ARG A 111 7.54 22.47 4.63
CA ARG A 111 6.73 22.95 3.50
C ARG A 111 7.49 22.98 2.17
N SER A 112 8.81 23.20 2.21
CA SER A 112 9.67 23.19 1.02
C SER A 112 9.73 21.81 0.33
N THR A 113 9.39 20.74 1.04
CA THR A 113 9.40 19.36 0.52
C THR A 113 8.01 18.89 0.06
N ALA A 114 6.99 19.73 0.21
CA ALA A 114 5.63 19.38 -0.16
C ALA A 114 5.45 19.42 -1.68
N THR A 115 5.18 18.26 -2.27
CA THR A 115 4.74 18.11 -3.66
C THR A 115 3.31 18.63 -3.84
N ARG A 116 2.89 18.74 -5.11
CA ARG A 116 1.54 19.19 -5.48
C ARG A 116 0.49 18.27 -4.84
N PRO A 117 -0.43 18.79 -4.01
CA PRO A 117 -1.42 17.95 -3.36
C PRO A 117 -2.49 17.48 -4.36
N VAL A 118 -2.93 16.23 -4.20
CA VAL A 118 -4.09 15.67 -4.91
C VAL A 118 -5.35 16.34 -4.39
N PRO A 119 -6.21 16.91 -5.26
CA PRO A 119 -7.44 17.54 -4.82
C PRO A 119 -8.43 16.47 -4.36
N MET A 120 -9.09 16.66 -3.22
CA MET A 120 -9.97 15.62 -2.64
C MET A 120 -11.12 15.20 -3.56
N ARG A 121 -11.61 16.11 -4.42
CA ARG A 121 -12.61 15.79 -5.44
C ARG A 121 -12.20 14.67 -6.41
N PHE A 122 -10.90 14.38 -6.51
CA PHE A 122 -10.39 13.25 -7.28
C PHE A 122 -10.96 11.91 -6.79
N PHE A 123 -11.25 11.82 -5.49
CA PHE A 123 -11.75 10.62 -4.84
C PHE A 123 -13.26 10.44 -4.96
N ASP A 124 -14.01 11.49 -5.36
CA ASP A 124 -15.48 11.45 -5.41
C ASP A 124 -16.01 10.38 -6.38
N GLU A 125 -15.18 9.96 -7.33
CA GLU A 125 -15.52 8.96 -8.34
C GLU A 125 -15.03 7.54 -7.98
N PHE A 126 -14.44 7.36 -6.79
CA PHE A 126 -14.03 6.07 -6.24
C PHE A 126 -14.96 5.64 -5.10
N THR A 127 -15.26 4.35 -5.04
CA THR A 127 -16.08 3.76 -3.97
C THR A 127 -15.25 3.03 -2.94
N ARG A 128 -13.96 2.76 -3.23
CA ARG A 128 -13.08 1.97 -2.38
C ARG A 128 -11.72 2.62 -2.24
N LEU A 129 -11.19 2.59 -1.02
CA LEU A 129 -9.81 2.93 -0.70
C LEU A 129 -9.11 1.70 -0.13
N GLU A 130 -8.02 1.27 -0.74
CA GLU A 130 -7.12 0.30 -0.11
C GLU A 130 -6.07 1.05 0.70
N ALA A 131 -5.73 0.57 1.88
CA ALA A 131 -4.61 1.09 2.67
C ALA A 131 -3.70 -0.08 3.04
N THR A 132 -2.41 0.04 2.72
CA THR A 132 -1.42 -1.01 2.95
C THR A 132 -0.48 -0.60 4.07
N THR A 133 -0.06 -1.54 4.90
CA THR A 133 0.97 -1.29 5.91
C THR A 133 1.87 -2.49 6.16
N PRO A 134 3.19 -2.27 6.31
CA PRO A 134 4.11 -3.33 6.67
C PRO A 134 4.00 -3.66 8.15
N ILE A 135 3.98 -4.95 8.46
CA ILE A 135 3.99 -5.47 9.82
C ILE A 135 5.07 -6.55 9.92
N THR A 136 5.96 -6.38 10.90
CA THR A 136 6.89 -7.44 11.31
C THR A 136 6.62 -7.82 12.74
N MET A 137 6.55 -9.12 12.99
CA MET A 137 6.37 -9.73 14.29
C MET A 137 7.53 -10.66 14.58
N GLY A 138 7.88 -10.81 15.85
CA GLY A 138 8.92 -11.72 16.27
C GLY A 138 8.69 -12.29 17.65
N THR A 139 9.29 -13.43 17.97
CA THR A 139 9.28 -13.97 19.34
C THR A 139 10.21 -13.16 20.25
N GLU A 140 9.86 -13.03 21.53
CA GLU A 140 10.79 -12.49 22.53
C GLU A 140 12.05 -13.37 22.62
N HIS A 141 13.19 -12.76 22.95
CA HIS A 141 14.45 -13.46 23.15
C HIS A 141 14.34 -14.39 24.37
N ASP A 142 14.39 -15.70 24.15
CA ASP A 142 14.95 -16.59 25.16
C ASP A 142 16.47 -16.58 24.98
N GLU A 143 17.22 -16.30 26.05
CA GLU A 143 18.68 -16.23 26.06
C GLU A 143 19.34 -17.56 25.64
N ASP A 144 18.56 -18.64 25.59
CA ASP A 144 18.98 -20.02 25.32
C ASP A 144 18.54 -20.50 23.91
N GLU A 145 19.38 -20.20 22.91
CA GLU A 145 19.68 -21.08 21.76
C GLU A 145 18.59 -21.54 20.76
N ARG A 146 17.52 -20.77 20.50
CA ARG A 146 16.75 -20.97 19.25
C ARG A 146 16.68 -19.68 18.47
N GLY A 147 17.04 -19.75 17.18
CA GLY A 147 17.04 -18.61 16.27
C GLY A 147 15.74 -17.81 16.38
N PHE A 148 15.87 -16.49 16.27
CA PHE A 148 14.76 -15.56 16.32
C PHE A 148 13.73 -15.87 15.21
N GLU A 149 12.51 -16.25 15.61
CA GLU A 149 11.40 -16.50 14.67
C GLU A 149 10.72 -15.19 14.30
N VAL A 150 10.40 -15.03 13.01
CA VAL A 150 9.94 -13.77 12.42
C VAL A 150 8.84 -14.04 11.42
N VAL A 151 7.81 -13.22 11.48
CA VAL A 151 6.81 -13.12 10.42
C VAL A 151 6.83 -11.70 9.88
N VAL A 152 7.11 -11.56 8.58
CA VAL A 152 7.06 -10.30 7.84
C VAL A 152 5.90 -10.37 6.86
N GLN A 153 5.00 -9.40 6.93
CA GLN A 153 3.78 -9.40 6.12
C GLN A 153 3.35 -7.99 5.72
N ARG A 154 2.53 -7.93 4.67
CA ARG A 154 1.77 -6.75 4.27
C ARG A 154 0.32 -6.92 4.69
N VAL A 155 -0.19 -5.93 5.42
CA VAL A 155 -1.61 -5.86 5.76
C VAL A 155 -2.28 -4.87 4.81
N SER A 156 -3.23 -5.35 4.02
CA SER A 156 -4.10 -4.55 3.17
C SER A 156 -5.49 -4.44 3.79
N VAL A 157 -5.97 -3.22 3.99
CA VAL A 157 -7.33 -2.95 4.45
C VAL A 157 -8.10 -2.21 3.37
N VAL A 158 -9.25 -2.75 2.98
CA VAL A 158 -10.12 -2.14 1.97
C VAL A 158 -11.30 -1.47 2.68
N TYR A 159 -11.44 -0.17 2.48
CA TYR A 159 -12.50 0.68 3.02
C TYR A 159 -13.53 1.02 1.94
N ASP A 160 -14.82 1.00 2.31
CA ASP A 160 -15.87 1.67 1.55
C ASP A 160 -15.81 3.18 1.84
N ILE A 161 -15.59 3.97 0.80
CA ILE A 161 -15.56 5.44 0.85
C ILE A 161 -16.76 6.06 0.13
N SER A 162 -17.76 5.26 -0.22
CA SER A 162 -19.00 5.76 -0.83
C SER A 162 -19.65 6.81 0.08
N PRO A 163 -20.26 7.87 -0.48
CA PRO A 163 -20.94 8.89 0.31
C PRO A 163 -21.93 8.26 1.29
N PRO A 164 -21.91 8.66 2.57
CA PRO A 164 -22.76 8.04 3.58
C PRO A 164 -24.22 8.49 3.37
N ILE A 165 -25.17 7.59 3.65
CA ILE A 165 -26.61 7.90 3.60
C ILE A 165 -27.00 8.88 4.72
N ALA A 166 -26.31 8.81 5.86
CA ALA A 166 -26.50 9.69 7.01
C ALA A 166 -25.14 10.13 7.58
N PRO A 167 -25.05 11.32 8.20
CA PRO A 167 -23.81 11.75 8.86
C PRO A 167 -23.37 10.72 9.91
N PRO A 168 -22.07 10.39 9.98
CA PRO A 168 -21.58 9.43 10.97
C PRO A 168 -21.71 9.99 12.39
N GLN A 169 -22.03 9.11 13.33
CA GLN A 169 -22.13 9.41 14.75
C GLN A 169 -20.80 9.20 15.47
N PRO A 170 -20.57 9.86 16.62
CA PRO A 170 -19.41 9.58 17.45
C PRO A 170 -19.36 8.10 17.84
N GLY A 171 -18.24 7.44 17.54
CA GLY A 171 -18.06 6.01 17.80
C GLY A 171 -18.35 5.11 16.60
N ASP A 172 -18.88 5.65 15.50
CA ASP A 172 -18.92 4.93 14.23
C ASP A 172 -17.48 4.67 13.76
N ASN A 173 -17.24 3.46 13.24
CA ASN A 173 -15.97 3.08 12.62
C ASN A 173 -16.07 3.22 11.11
N ASP A 174 -14.91 3.35 10.45
CA ASP A 174 -14.88 3.28 8.99
C ASP A 174 -15.43 1.94 8.50
N ARG A 175 -16.09 1.96 7.34
CA ARG A 175 -16.70 0.78 6.74
C ARG A 175 -15.62 -0.10 6.10
N ILE A 176 -15.04 -0.99 6.89
CA ILE A 176 -14.06 -1.98 6.42
C ILE A 176 -14.79 -3.07 5.63
N ILE A 177 -14.41 -3.25 4.36
CA ILE A 177 -14.90 -4.32 3.48
C ILE A 177 -14.11 -5.60 3.72
N SER A 178 -12.78 -5.50 3.80
CA SER A 178 -11.90 -6.66 4.02
C SER A 178 -10.54 -6.27 4.58
N ILE A 179 -9.94 -7.16 5.36
CA ILE A 179 -8.53 -7.11 5.77
C ILE A 179 -7.84 -8.35 5.20
N ARG A 180 -6.69 -8.16 4.56
CA ARG A 180 -5.88 -9.24 3.95
C ARG A 180 -4.46 -9.15 4.48
N ASN A 181 -3.86 -10.30 4.79
CA ASN A 181 -2.48 -10.40 5.22
C ASN A 181 -1.72 -11.20 4.16
N GLU A 182 -0.79 -10.55 3.47
CA GLU A 182 0.16 -11.19 2.57
C GLU A 182 1.44 -11.49 3.33
N VAL A 183 1.71 -12.77 3.58
CA VAL A 183 2.93 -13.20 4.27
C VAL A 183 4.10 -13.18 3.28
N LEU A 184 5.09 -12.33 3.54
CA LEU A 184 6.27 -12.19 2.70
C LEU A 184 7.40 -13.14 3.14
N MET A 185 7.52 -13.35 4.44
CA MET A 185 8.47 -14.27 5.08
C MET A 185 7.85 -14.80 6.37
N ASP A 186 8.00 -16.09 6.61
CA ASP A 186 7.58 -16.76 7.84
C ASP A 186 8.64 -17.78 8.23
N THR A 187 9.30 -17.54 9.36
CA THR A 187 10.27 -18.48 9.93
C THR A 187 9.73 -19.17 11.18
N SER A 188 8.42 -19.08 11.43
CA SER A 188 7.80 -19.62 12.63
C SER A 188 7.85 -21.14 12.67
N THR A 189 8.11 -21.69 13.85
CA THR A 189 8.00 -23.12 14.09
C THR A 189 6.55 -23.49 14.37
N THR A 190 6.20 -24.78 14.19
CA THR A 190 4.86 -25.29 14.50
C THR A 190 4.42 -25.00 15.94
N MET A 191 5.38 -24.87 16.87
CA MET A 191 5.13 -24.55 18.28
C MET A 191 4.66 -23.10 18.47
N ASN A 192 5.27 -22.16 17.73
CA ASN A 192 5.07 -20.72 17.91
C ASN A 192 4.10 -20.11 16.88
N ALA A 193 3.77 -20.82 15.79
CA ALA A 193 2.78 -20.38 14.81
C ALA A 193 1.45 -19.92 15.43
N PRO A 194 0.88 -20.57 16.47
CA PRO A 194 -0.32 -20.07 17.14
C PRO A 194 -0.15 -18.70 17.82
N LEU A 195 1.06 -18.37 18.29
CA LEU A 195 1.35 -17.07 18.90
C LEU A 195 1.35 -15.95 17.86
N PHE A 196 1.92 -16.20 16.68
CA PHE A 196 1.88 -15.27 15.56
C PHE A 196 0.45 -15.10 15.01
N ALA A 197 -0.33 -16.17 14.96
CA ALA A 197 -1.74 -16.11 14.59
C ALA A 197 -2.56 -15.22 15.56
N ALA A 198 -2.35 -15.38 16.87
CA ALA A 198 -2.98 -14.52 17.88
C ALA A 198 -2.53 -13.05 17.77
N ALA A 199 -1.26 -12.79 17.44
CA ALA A 199 -0.77 -11.43 17.16
C ALA A 199 -1.46 -10.80 15.95
N ASN A 200 -1.66 -11.57 14.89
CA ASN A 200 -2.40 -11.14 13.71
C ASN A 200 -3.86 -10.83 13.99
N GLU A 201 -4.52 -11.67 14.79
CA GLU A 201 -5.88 -11.42 15.24
C GLU A 201 -5.96 -10.13 16.06
N ALA A 202 -5.01 -9.90 16.96
CA ALA A 202 -4.97 -8.68 17.78
C ALA A 202 -4.75 -7.40 16.95
N ILE A 203 -3.92 -7.47 15.89
CA ILE A 203 -3.74 -6.36 14.94
C ILE A 203 -5.04 -6.08 14.18
N THR A 204 -5.68 -7.14 13.68
CA THR A 204 -6.98 -7.07 12.99
C THR A 204 -8.04 -6.45 13.90
N TYR A 205 -8.08 -6.86 15.16
CA TYR A 205 -8.94 -6.28 16.19
C TYR A 205 -8.66 -4.78 16.38
N GLY A 206 -7.40 -4.37 16.47
CA GLY A 206 -7.00 -2.97 16.61
C GLY A 206 -7.35 -2.09 15.41
N ILE A 207 -7.46 -2.67 14.21
CA ILE A 207 -7.94 -1.99 13.00
C ILE A 207 -9.46 -1.82 13.04
N HIS A 208 -10.21 -2.82 13.50
CA HIS A 208 -11.67 -2.76 13.63
C HIS A 208 -12.15 -1.87 14.78
N HIS A 209 -11.37 -1.78 15.85
CA HIS A 209 -11.76 -1.11 17.09
C HIS A 209 -10.74 -0.02 17.48
N PRO A 210 -10.56 1.01 16.62
CA PRO A 210 -9.69 2.12 16.98
C PRO A 210 -10.19 2.77 18.26
N ILE A 211 -9.31 2.93 19.26
CA ILE A 211 -9.67 3.65 20.49
C ILE A 211 -10.00 5.10 20.11
N PRO A 212 -11.21 5.60 20.44
CA PRO A 212 -11.59 6.97 20.19
C PRO A 212 -10.60 7.91 20.89
N SER A 213 -9.99 8.80 20.12
CA SER A 213 -9.09 9.82 20.67
C SER A 213 -9.75 11.18 20.51
N PRO A 214 -9.75 12.05 21.55
CA PRO A 214 -10.33 13.39 21.44
C PRO A 214 -9.73 14.22 20.30
N THR A 215 -8.50 13.91 19.90
CA THR A 215 -7.78 14.61 18.83
C THR A 215 -8.06 14.06 17.44
N ILE A 216 -8.62 12.84 17.34
CA ILE A 216 -8.91 12.16 16.09
C ILE A 216 -10.21 11.33 16.22
N PRO A 217 -11.37 11.90 15.85
CA PRO A 217 -12.64 11.18 15.88
C PRO A 217 -12.69 10.11 14.78
N THR A 218 -13.40 9.01 15.06
CA THR A 218 -13.83 8.02 14.08
C THR A 218 -15.27 8.30 13.66
N PRO A 219 -15.66 8.03 12.40
CA PRO A 219 -14.87 7.43 11.32
C PRO A 219 -13.88 8.42 10.69
N TYR A 220 -12.75 7.94 10.18
CA TYR A 220 -11.71 8.81 9.61
C TYR A 220 -12.05 9.28 8.19
N LEU A 221 -12.78 8.47 7.42
CA LEU A 221 -12.94 8.64 5.98
C LEU A 221 -14.29 9.26 5.56
N THR A 222 -15.12 9.70 6.51
CA THR A 222 -16.47 10.19 6.22
C THR A 222 -16.70 11.61 6.76
N PRO A 223 -16.65 12.67 5.91
CA PRO A 223 -16.24 12.65 4.50
C PRO A 223 -14.73 12.41 4.35
N LEU A 224 -14.31 11.99 3.15
CA LEU A 224 -12.89 11.74 2.89
C LEU A 224 -12.13 13.08 2.89
N THR A 225 -11.14 13.20 3.78
CA THR A 225 -10.34 14.41 3.93
C THR A 225 -8.85 14.07 4.03
N PRO A 226 -7.93 15.03 3.76
CA PRO A 226 -6.51 14.81 3.97
C PRO A 226 -6.17 14.48 5.43
N LYS A 227 -6.88 15.11 6.38
CA LYS A 227 -6.75 14.80 7.81
C LYS A 227 -7.26 13.39 8.12
N GLY A 228 -8.34 12.97 7.50
CA GLY A 228 -8.88 11.62 7.60
C GLY A 228 -7.89 10.54 7.14
N LEU A 229 -7.33 10.72 5.94
CA LEU A 229 -6.28 9.83 5.40
C LEU A 229 -5.03 9.80 6.29
N TRP A 230 -4.62 10.94 6.84
CA TRP A 230 -3.53 11.00 7.80
C TRP A 230 -3.86 10.23 9.08
N SER A 231 -5.07 10.37 9.58
CA SER A 231 -5.56 9.68 10.77
C SER A 231 -5.58 8.16 10.57
N LEU A 232 -6.03 7.71 9.40
CA LEU A 232 -5.97 6.32 8.98
C LEU A 232 -4.53 5.81 8.89
N GLY A 233 -3.62 6.58 8.29
CA GLY A 233 -2.20 6.23 8.25
C GLY A 233 -1.60 6.04 9.66
N ASN A 234 -1.98 6.90 10.62
CA ASN A 234 -1.57 6.75 12.02
C ASN A 234 -2.20 5.54 12.72
N LEU A 235 -3.43 5.16 12.36
CA LEU A 235 -4.04 3.92 12.84
C LEU A 235 -3.15 2.73 12.47
N LEU A 236 -2.88 2.59 11.18
CA LEU A 236 -2.18 1.44 10.60
C LEU A 236 -0.70 1.37 11.04
N THR A 237 -0.01 2.51 11.06
CA THR A 237 1.43 2.56 11.36
C THR A 237 1.75 2.54 12.85
N HIS A 238 0.77 2.83 13.73
CA HIS A 238 1.04 3.00 15.16
C HIS A 238 -0.06 2.48 16.08
N ARG A 239 -1.29 3.01 15.95
CA ARG A 239 -2.31 2.79 16.98
C ARG A 239 -2.81 1.36 17.02
N ALA A 240 -3.06 0.74 15.87
CA ALA A 240 -3.53 -0.64 15.78
C ALA A 240 -2.58 -1.61 16.52
N ARG A 241 -1.26 -1.39 16.42
CA ARG A 241 -0.25 -2.19 17.12
C ARG A 241 -0.29 -2.00 18.63
N LYS A 242 -0.50 -0.77 19.09
CA LYS A 242 -0.66 -0.51 20.54
C LYS A 242 -1.90 -1.20 21.09
N ILE A 243 -3.01 -1.13 20.37
CA ILE A 243 -4.25 -1.82 20.73
C ILE A 243 -4.03 -3.34 20.73
N ALA A 244 -3.36 -3.86 19.71
CA ALA A 244 -3.02 -5.27 19.60
C ALA A 244 -2.20 -5.76 20.81
N ARG A 245 -1.16 -5.02 21.22
CA ARG A 245 -0.36 -5.38 22.39
C ARG A 245 -1.18 -5.41 23.69
N HIS A 246 -2.09 -4.45 23.88
CA HIS A 246 -2.98 -4.45 25.04
C HIS A 246 -3.93 -5.65 25.01
N TYR A 247 -4.57 -5.90 23.86
CA TYR A 247 -5.45 -7.05 23.66
C TYR A 247 -4.72 -8.38 23.92
N GLN A 248 -3.51 -8.55 23.38
CA GLN A 248 -2.70 -9.74 23.63
C GLN A 248 -2.35 -9.93 25.11
N SER A 249 -1.99 -8.84 25.80
CA SER A 249 -1.69 -8.91 27.24
C SER A 249 -2.91 -9.29 28.06
N GLU A 250 -4.09 -8.75 27.75
CA GLU A 250 -5.32 -9.00 28.52
C GLU A 250 -5.92 -10.38 28.23
N VAL A 251 -5.89 -10.82 26.97
CA VAL A 251 -6.53 -12.07 26.53
C VAL A 251 -5.60 -13.27 26.67
N HIS A 252 -4.30 -13.10 26.46
CA HIS A 252 -3.32 -14.21 26.42
C HIS A 252 -2.32 -14.21 27.59
N GLY A 253 -2.41 -13.25 28.52
CA GLY A 253 -1.71 -13.29 29.81
C GLY A 253 -0.20 -13.02 29.78
N THR A 254 0.46 -12.91 28.62
CA THR A 254 1.80 -12.33 28.39
C THR A 254 2.07 -12.23 26.87
N SER A 255 2.68 -11.14 26.40
CA SER A 255 2.95 -10.91 24.97
C SER A 255 4.28 -11.54 24.54
N ARG A 256 4.33 -12.86 24.34
CA ARG A 256 5.55 -13.56 23.84
C ARG A 256 5.96 -13.20 22.41
N VAL A 257 5.10 -12.45 21.71
CA VAL A 257 5.36 -11.91 20.38
C VAL A 257 5.44 -10.40 20.50
N TRP A 258 6.51 -9.83 19.97
CA TRP A 258 6.64 -8.39 19.80
C TRP A 258 6.28 -8.00 18.37
N VAL A 259 5.86 -6.75 18.18
CA VAL A 259 5.55 -6.17 16.86
C VAL A 259 6.49 -4.99 16.62
N GLU A 260 7.21 -4.97 15.49
CA GLU A 260 8.14 -3.88 15.15
C GLU A 260 7.41 -2.54 15.06
N ASN A 261 8.17 -1.44 15.17
CA ASN A 261 7.68 -0.14 14.73
C ASN A 261 7.63 -0.06 13.19
N HIS A 262 6.97 0.97 12.65
CA HIS A 262 6.73 1.09 11.21
C HIS A 262 8.04 1.12 10.40
N VAL A 263 9.03 1.91 10.83
CA VAL A 263 10.32 2.06 10.13
C VAL A 263 11.09 0.74 10.11
N ASN A 264 11.12 0.03 11.23
CA ASN A 264 11.78 -1.28 11.30
C ASN A 264 11.02 -2.32 10.45
N SER A 265 9.69 -2.27 10.40
CA SER A 265 8.92 -3.15 9.52
C SER A 265 9.24 -2.90 8.04
N LEU A 266 9.46 -1.64 7.63
CA LEU A 266 9.92 -1.31 6.28
C LEU A 266 11.29 -1.91 5.98
N ASN A 267 12.24 -1.75 6.91
CA ASN A 267 13.58 -2.31 6.77
C ASN A 267 13.54 -3.84 6.59
N TRP A 268 12.64 -4.53 7.29
CA TRP A 268 12.42 -5.96 7.12
C TRP A 268 11.86 -6.31 5.74
N ILE A 269 10.84 -5.60 5.27
CA ILE A 269 10.32 -5.81 3.91
C ILE A 269 11.42 -5.63 2.87
N SER A 270 12.17 -4.52 2.92
CA SER A 270 13.25 -4.27 1.95
C SER A 270 14.33 -5.37 1.97
N ARG A 271 14.63 -5.94 3.15
CA ARG A 271 15.54 -7.09 3.26
C ARG A 271 14.96 -8.34 2.62
N VAL A 272 13.68 -8.65 2.89
CA VAL A 272 12.99 -9.82 2.33
C VAL A 272 12.92 -9.73 0.81
N GLU A 273 12.59 -8.56 0.28
CA GLU A 273 12.54 -8.34 -1.17
C GLU A 273 13.92 -8.47 -1.83
N LYS A 274 14.97 -7.93 -1.21
CA LYS A 274 16.35 -8.11 -1.70
C LYS A 274 16.74 -9.59 -1.75
N MET A 275 16.44 -10.34 -0.68
CA MET A 275 16.71 -11.78 -0.64
C MET A 275 15.94 -12.55 -1.72
N LYS A 276 14.68 -12.19 -1.98
CA LYS A 276 13.88 -12.79 -3.06
C LYS A 276 14.44 -12.48 -4.44
N ALA A 277 14.88 -11.25 -4.68
CA ALA A 277 15.48 -10.84 -5.95
C ALA A 277 16.83 -11.54 -6.21
N GLU A 278 17.69 -11.64 -5.19
CA GLU A 278 18.96 -12.37 -5.27
C GLU A 278 18.74 -13.85 -5.56
N LYS A 279 17.74 -14.47 -4.90
CA LYS A 279 17.38 -15.86 -5.17
C LYS A 279 16.87 -16.04 -6.59
N ALA A 280 15.99 -15.17 -7.08
CA ALA A 280 15.47 -15.25 -8.45
C ALA A 280 16.59 -15.16 -9.49
N LYS A 281 17.57 -14.27 -9.30
CA LYS A 281 18.75 -14.16 -10.16
C LYS A 281 19.61 -15.42 -10.15
N ALA A 282 19.83 -16.00 -8.96
CA ALA A 282 20.59 -17.24 -8.85
C ALA A 282 19.86 -18.46 -9.44
N ASP A 283 18.52 -18.48 -9.39
CA ASP A 283 17.71 -19.52 -10.01
C ASP A 283 17.68 -19.36 -11.55
N GLU A 284 17.72 -18.13 -12.07
CA GLU A 284 17.85 -17.81 -13.50
C GLU A 284 19.24 -18.19 -14.05
N GLU A 285 20.33 -17.81 -13.36
CA GLU A 285 21.70 -18.19 -13.74
C GLU A 285 21.87 -19.72 -13.79
N LYS A 286 21.30 -20.45 -12.83
CA LYS A 286 21.31 -21.92 -12.85
C LYS A 286 20.46 -22.54 -13.97
N ALA A 287 19.39 -21.87 -14.38
CA ALA A 287 18.56 -22.35 -15.48
C ALA A 287 19.28 -22.15 -16.83
N GLU A 288 19.98 -21.03 -17.00
CA GLU A 288 20.83 -20.75 -18.17
C GLU A 288 22.02 -21.72 -18.24
N GLU A 289 22.72 -21.97 -17.13
CA GLU A 289 23.81 -22.95 -17.08
C GLU A 289 23.35 -24.39 -17.40
N ALA A 290 22.11 -24.75 -17.02
CA ALA A 290 21.55 -26.07 -17.28
C ALA A 290 21.05 -26.24 -18.74
N ASP A 291 20.62 -25.16 -19.41
CA ASP A 291 20.27 -25.18 -20.83
C ASP A 291 21.52 -25.24 -21.72
N ASP A 292 22.63 -24.60 -21.32
CA ASP A 292 23.91 -24.68 -22.04
C ASP A 292 24.53 -26.09 -21.98
N GLU A 293 24.43 -26.79 -20.84
CA GLU A 293 24.97 -28.17 -20.67
C GLU A 293 24.24 -29.22 -21.53
N TYR A 294 23.00 -28.96 -21.98
CA TYR A 294 22.24 -29.86 -22.87
C TYR A 294 22.53 -29.64 -24.37
N THR A 295 23.28 -28.59 -24.74
CA THR A 295 23.62 -28.30 -26.15
C THR A 295 24.96 -28.87 -26.61
N ASP A 296 25.79 -29.38 -25.70
CA ASP A 296 27.12 -29.94 -26.00
C ASP A 296 27.15 -31.48 -26.20
N ASP A 297 26.01 -32.17 -26.05
CA ASP A 297 25.91 -33.65 -26.19
C ASP A 297 25.40 -34.12 -27.59
N GLU A 298 25.23 -33.21 -28.55
CA GLU A 298 24.91 -33.54 -29.96
C GLU A 298 26.02 -33.09 -30.94
N GLU A 299 27.22 -33.68 -30.88
CA GLU A 299 28.17 -33.75 -32.01
C GLU A 299 28.76 -35.15 -32.23
#